data_AF-A0A257Y6T1-F1
#
_entry.id   AF-A0A257Y6T1-F1
#
_cell.length_a   1.000
_cell.length_b   1.000
_cell.length_c   1.000
_cell.angle_alpha   90.00
_cell.angle_beta   90.00
_cell.angle_gamma   90.00
#
_symmetry.space_group_name_H-M   'P 1'
#
loop_
_entity.id
_entity.type
_entity.pdbx_description
1 polymer ?
#
loop_
_entity_poly.entity_id
_entity_poly.type
_entity_poly.pdbx_seq_one_letter_code
_entity_poly.pdbx_strand_id
1 'polypeptide(L)'
;AVSAQLVLTVIYVIWLLVIKPRSGQRNMTLQALTAVFLGVTALYSVSYEWPVLIVVLLMLVIGYSSARHFLYSHEEPQMVFLSAIWGLVFAQIGWLAYYWTYSYSLPGFVLLRIPQVTIIVILMSFVAERVYRSSVRNKGVVVGEIILPIIFSALLIAVILLFFNSVVI
;
A
#
# COMPACT_ATOMS: atom_id res chain seq x y z
N ALA A 1 14.40 -14.66 -20.90
CA ALA A 1 15.28 -13.61 -20.33
C ALA A 1 15.11 -12.27 -21.05
N VAL A 2 15.39 -12.20 -22.37
CA VAL A 2 15.27 -10.96 -23.17
C VAL A 2 13.83 -10.41 -23.23
N SER A 3 12.84 -11.29 -23.35
CA SER A 3 11.41 -10.91 -23.34
C SER A 3 10.96 -10.22 -22.05
N ALA A 4 11.41 -10.70 -20.89
CA ALA A 4 11.10 -10.09 -19.59
C ALA A 4 11.77 -8.72 -19.44
N GLN A 5 13.01 -8.56 -19.91
CA GLN A 5 13.72 -7.28 -19.91
C GLN A 5 13.03 -6.24 -20.80
N LEU A 6 12.54 -6.65 -21.98
CA LEU A 6 11.78 -5.78 -22.87
C LEU A 6 10.47 -5.30 -22.23
N VAL A 7 9.72 -6.20 -21.59
CA VAL A 7 8.49 -5.84 -20.85
C VAL A 7 8.79 -4.87 -19.71
N LEU A 8 9.80 -5.16 -18.89
CA LEU A 8 10.22 -4.26 -17.80
C LEU A 8 10.70 -2.90 -18.33
N THR A 9 11.39 -2.88 -19.46
CA THR A 9 11.85 -1.64 -20.12
C THR A 9 10.66 -0.80 -20.58
N VAL A 10 9.65 -1.40 -21.22
CA VAL A 10 8.44 -0.68 -21.63
C VAL A 10 7.69 -0.12 -20.41
N ILE A 11 7.51 -0.92 -19.36
CA ILE A 11 6.90 -0.47 -18.10
C ILE A 11 7.69 0.70 -17.51
N TYR A 12 9.02 0.60 -17.50
CA TYR A 12 9.89 1.64 -16.96
C TYR A 12 9.87 2.93 -17.78
N VAL A 13 9.79 2.83 -19.12
CA VAL A 13 9.64 3.99 -20.01
C VAL A 13 8.29 4.67 -19.77
N ILE A 14 7.19 3.91 -19.64
CA ILE A 14 5.87 4.46 -19.29
C ILE A 14 5.94 5.16 -17.93
N TRP A 15 6.60 4.55 -16.95
CA TRP A 15 6.81 5.13 -15.64
C TRP A 15 7.51 6.49 -15.71
N LEU A 16 8.62 6.60 -16.44
CA LEU A 16 9.40 7.83 -16.56
C LEU A 16 8.70 8.93 -17.36
N LEU A 17 8.03 8.59 -18.45
CA LEU A 17 7.47 9.57 -19.39
C LEU A 17 6.05 10.01 -19.02
N VAL A 18 5.26 9.14 -18.38
CA VAL A 18 3.82 9.38 -18.17
C VAL A 18 3.46 9.53 -16.70
N ILE A 19 4.05 8.70 -15.83
CA ILE A 19 3.65 8.64 -14.41
C ILE A 19 4.47 9.64 -13.58
N LYS A 20 5.80 9.53 -13.61
CA LYS A 20 6.74 10.36 -12.82
C LYS A 20 6.66 11.88 -13.05
N PRO A 21 6.47 12.43 -14.28
CA PRO A 21 6.50 13.87 -14.50
C PRO A 21 5.27 14.59 -13.92
N ARG A 22 4.24 13.84 -13.52
CA ARG A 22 3.03 14.40 -12.93
C ARG A 22 3.26 14.70 -11.44
N SER A 23 3.48 15.97 -11.12
CA SER A 23 3.79 16.45 -9.78
C SER A 23 2.58 16.95 -8.96
N GLY A 24 1.38 17.01 -9.53
CA GLY A 24 0.19 17.43 -8.77
C GLY A 24 -0.09 16.51 -7.58
N GLN A 25 -0.58 17.06 -6.46
CA GLN A 25 -0.87 16.33 -5.22
C GLN A 25 -1.65 15.03 -5.41
N ARG A 26 -2.68 15.04 -6.27
CA ARG A 26 -3.46 13.84 -6.61
C ARG A 26 -2.61 12.78 -7.32
N ASN A 27 -1.73 13.19 -8.22
CA ASN A 27 -0.87 12.29 -8.99
C ASN A 27 0.24 11.70 -8.10
N MET A 28 0.81 12.50 -7.19
CA MET A 28 1.77 12.01 -6.19
C MET A 28 1.12 11.03 -5.20
N THR A 29 -0.14 11.29 -4.78
CA THR A 29 -0.90 10.34 -3.96
C THR A 29 -1.09 9.01 -4.69
N LEU A 30 -1.48 9.06 -5.97
CA LEU A 30 -1.65 7.86 -6.79
C LEU A 30 -0.32 7.11 -6.98
N GLN A 31 0.78 7.82 -7.22
CA GLN A 31 2.12 7.22 -7.31
C GLN A 31 2.52 6.51 -6.02
N ALA A 32 2.28 7.12 -4.86
CA ALA A 32 2.54 6.49 -3.56
C ALA A 32 1.69 5.22 -3.37
N LEU A 33 0.39 5.26 -3.72
CA LEU A 33 -0.49 4.09 -3.66
C LEU A 33 -0.05 2.98 -4.63
N THR A 34 0.37 3.33 -5.84
CA THR A 34 0.91 2.36 -6.81
C THR A 34 2.21 1.74 -6.29
N ALA A 35 3.08 2.52 -5.67
CA ALA A 35 4.32 2.02 -5.06
C ALA A 35 4.02 1.04 -3.92
N VAL A 36 3.02 1.32 -3.07
CA VAL A 36 2.55 0.39 -2.04
C VAL A 36 1.99 -0.89 -2.68
N PHE A 37 1.09 -0.77 -3.67
CA PHE A 37 0.48 -1.92 -4.33
C PHE A 37 1.52 -2.85 -4.94
N LEU A 38 2.43 -2.30 -5.75
CA LEU A 38 3.46 -3.08 -6.43
C LEU A 38 4.51 -3.60 -5.44
N GLY A 39 4.98 -2.75 -4.51
CA GLY A 39 6.02 -3.10 -3.55
C GLY A 39 5.59 -4.21 -2.60
N VAL A 40 4.39 -4.11 -2.01
CA VAL A 40 3.88 -5.12 -1.07
C VAL A 40 3.50 -6.40 -1.81
N THR A 41 2.90 -6.30 -3.00
CA THR A 41 2.61 -7.48 -3.82
C THR A 41 3.89 -8.24 -4.17
N ALA A 42 4.90 -7.54 -4.68
CA ALA A 42 6.18 -8.15 -5.05
C ALA A 42 6.88 -8.79 -3.83
N LEU A 43 6.90 -8.10 -2.69
CA LEU A 43 7.48 -8.62 -1.46
C LEU A 43 6.79 -9.91 -1.01
N TYR A 44 5.44 -9.91 -0.95
CA TYR A 44 4.71 -11.08 -0.46
C TYR A 44 4.65 -12.23 -1.46
N SER A 45 4.86 -11.99 -2.76
CA SER A 45 5.01 -13.07 -3.75
C SER A 45 6.25 -13.94 -3.52
N VAL A 46 7.30 -13.43 -2.87
CA VAL A 46 8.55 -14.17 -2.58
C VAL A 46 8.83 -14.35 -1.08
N SER A 47 8.03 -13.72 -0.23
CA SER A 47 8.25 -13.68 1.23
C SER A 47 8.29 -15.05 1.92
N TYR A 48 7.68 -16.08 1.34
CA TYR A 48 7.60 -17.43 1.92
C TYR A 48 8.96 -18.10 2.07
N GLU A 49 9.97 -17.69 1.29
CA GLU A 49 11.34 -18.20 1.39
C GLU A 49 12.23 -17.33 2.29
N TRP A 50 11.73 -16.18 2.75
CA TRP A 50 12.56 -15.17 3.40
C TRP A 50 12.36 -15.17 4.92
N PRO A 51 13.42 -14.85 5.70
CA PRO A 51 13.30 -14.62 7.13
C PRO A 51 12.30 -13.50 7.45
N VAL A 52 11.45 -13.71 8.46
CA VAL A 52 10.44 -12.74 8.90
C VAL A 52 11.02 -11.35 9.15
N LEU A 53 12.23 -11.26 9.72
CA LEU A 53 12.90 -9.99 10.00
C LEU A 53 13.10 -9.17 8.72
N ILE A 54 13.48 -9.80 7.60
CA ILE A 54 13.70 -9.11 6.33
C ILE A 54 12.38 -8.58 5.78
N VAL A 55 11.31 -9.40 5.82
CA VAL A 55 9.98 -9.00 5.35
C VAL A 55 9.45 -7.81 6.15
N VAL A 56 9.60 -7.84 7.48
CA VAL A 56 9.17 -6.75 8.38
C VAL A 56 9.95 -5.46 8.11
N LEU A 57 11.27 -5.54 7.94
CA LEU A 57 12.10 -4.37 7.62
C LEU A 57 11.76 -3.78 6.25
N LEU A 58 11.47 -4.62 5.25
CA LEU A 58 11.07 -4.13 3.93
C LEU A 58 9.67 -3.53 3.94
N MET A 59 8.73 -4.09 4.71
CA MET A 59 7.43 -3.46 4.94
C MET A 59 7.58 -2.09 5.60
N LEU A 60 8.48 -1.95 6.57
CA LEU A 60 8.81 -0.67 7.19
C LEU A 60 9.29 0.35 6.14
N VAL A 61 10.24 -0.05 5.28
CA VAL A 61 10.78 0.83 4.23
C VAL A 61 9.72 1.21 3.21
N ILE A 62 8.85 0.27 2.79
CA ILE A 62 7.75 0.55 1.87
C ILE A 62 6.77 1.55 2.49
N GLY A 63 6.34 1.34 3.73
CA GLY A 63 5.45 2.26 4.45
C GLY A 63 6.07 3.64 4.64
N TYR A 64 7.32 3.69 5.11
CA TYR A 64 8.05 4.95 5.32
C TYR A 64 8.22 5.75 4.02
N SER A 65 8.68 5.11 2.95
CA SER A 65 8.94 5.77 1.67
C SER A 65 7.67 6.28 1.00
N SER A 66 6.59 5.48 1.03
CA SER A 66 5.29 5.88 0.47
C SER A 66 4.65 7.04 1.25
N ALA A 67 4.67 6.98 2.58
CA ALA A 67 4.20 8.09 3.43
C ALA A 67 5.03 9.35 3.21
N ARG A 68 6.35 9.23 3.15
CA ARG A 68 7.24 10.36 2.90
C ARG A 68 6.95 11.01 1.55
N HIS A 69 6.72 10.22 0.51
CA HIS A 69 6.37 10.73 -0.82
C HIS A 69 5.02 11.46 -0.82
N PHE A 70 4.02 10.92 -0.11
CA PHE A 70 2.71 11.57 0.06
C PHE A 70 2.80 12.89 0.85
N LEU A 71 3.48 12.89 1.99
CA LEU A 71 3.60 14.05 2.89
C LEU A 71 4.45 15.17 2.29
N TYR A 72 5.46 14.82 1.48
CA TYR A 72 6.23 15.81 0.71
C TYR A 72 5.33 16.66 -0.19
N SER A 73 4.30 16.06 -0.80
CA SER A 73 3.36 16.79 -1.67
C SER A 73 2.44 17.76 -0.93
N HIS A 74 2.35 17.64 0.40
CA HIS A 74 1.57 18.50 1.29
C HIS A 74 2.46 19.44 2.12
N GLU A 75 3.77 19.50 1.81
CA GLU A 75 4.74 20.37 2.47
C GLU A 75 4.81 20.20 4.00
N GLU A 76 4.58 18.96 4.47
CA GLU A 76 4.30 18.76 5.88
C GLU A 76 5.55 18.86 6.78
N PRO A 77 5.55 19.70 7.85
CA PRO A 77 6.76 19.99 8.61
C PRO A 77 7.24 18.80 9.43
N GLN A 78 6.32 17.92 9.85
CA GLN A 78 6.60 16.70 10.61
C GLN A 78 6.73 15.47 9.71
N MET A 79 7.09 15.64 8.43
CA MET A 79 7.18 14.57 7.44
C MET A 79 7.95 13.35 7.95
N VAL A 80 9.12 13.53 8.57
CA VAL A 80 9.97 12.42 9.03
C VAL A 80 9.27 11.60 10.12
N PHE A 81 8.65 12.28 11.08
CA PHE A 81 7.98 11.64 12.22
C PHE A 81 6.73 10.87 11.76
N LEU A 82 5.86 11.50 10.98
CA LEU A 82 4.65 10.86 10.45
C LEU A 82 4.99 9.69 9.51
N SER A 83 6.05 9.81 8.70
CA SER A 83 6.52 8.71 7.84
C SER A 83 7.05 7.54 8.67
N ALA A 84 7.75 7.81 9.78
CA ALA A 84 8.24 6.77 10.68
C ALA A 84 7.09 6.01 11.35
N ILE A 85 6.06 6.72 11.81
CA ILE A 85 4.84 6.10 12.35
C ILE A 85 4.20 5.19 11.31
N TRP A 86 4.04 5.67 10.07
CA TRP A 86 3.42 4.87 9.02
C TRP A 86 4.26 3.65 8.62
N GLY A 87 5.58 3.79 8.58
CA GLY A 87 6.51 2.67 8.41
C GLY A 87 6.36 1.63 9.51
N LEU A 88 6.22 2.04 10.77
CA LEU A 88 5.99 1.11 11.90
C LEU A 88 4.64 0.40 11.79
N VAL A 89 3.57 1.09 11.37
CA VAL A 89 2.26 0.47 11.12
C VAL A 89 2.40 -0.62 10.04
N PHE A 90 3.09 -0.33 8.94
CA PHE A 90 3.35 -1.32 7.88
C PHE A 90 4.19 -2.50 8.39
N ALA A 91 5.20 -2.24 9.22
CA ALA A 91 6.04 -3.28 9.81
C ALA A 91 5.22 -4.25 10.69
N GLN A 92 4.34 -3.71 11.54
CA GLN A 92 3.48 -4.52 12.41
C GLN A 92 2.45 -5.35 11.61
N ILE A 93 1.79 -4.72 10.64
CA ILE A 93 0.86 -5.44 9.75
C ILE A 93 1.61 -6.49 8.95
N GLY A 94 2.81 -6.17 8.48
CA GLY A 94 3.67 -7.09 7.75
C GLY A 94 4.05 -8.31 8.58
N TRP A 95 4.41 -8.10 9.84
CA TRP A 95 4.69 -9.19 10.78
C TRP A 95 3.48 -10.10 10.98
N LEU A 96 2.29 -9.53 11.21
CA LEU A 96 1.05 -10.31 11.34
C LEU A 96 0.72 -11.09 10.05
N ALA A 97 0.80 -10.41 8.90
CA ALA A 97 0.52 -10.98 7.61
C ALA A 97 1.51 -12.09 7.21
N TYR A 98 2.76 -12.02 7.65
CA TYR A 98 3.76 -13.06 7.36
C TYR A 98 3.31 -14.45 7.84
N TYR A 99 2.68 -14.52 9.02
CA TYR A 99 2.12 -15.77 9.53
C TYR A 99 0.71 -16.07 9.00
N TRP A 100 -0.01 -15.04 8.54
CA TRP A 100 -1.40 -15.12 8.07
C TRP A 100 -1.50 -14.70 6.59
N THR A 101 -0.73 -15.35 5.72
CA THR A 101 -0.68 -15.00 4.29
C THR A 101 -1.72 -15.77 3.47
N TYR A 102 -2.73 -15.06 2.97
CA TYR A 102 -3.59 -15.55 1.88
C TYR A 102 -3.34 -14.71 0.62
N SER A 103 -3.43 -15.34 -0.54
CA SER A 103 -3.28 -14.68 -1.82
C SER A 103 -4.42 -15.05 -2.75
N TYR A 104 -5.02 -14.05 -3.39
CA TYR A 104 -6.18 -14.23 -4.26
C TYR A 104 -5.75 -14.28 -5.72
N SER A 105 -6.23 -15.28 -6.46
CA SER A 105 -6.04 -15.35 -7.91
C SER A 105 -6.98 -14.37 -8.61
N LEU A 106 -6.44 -13.58 -9.53
CA LEU A 106 -7.24 -12.74 -10.41
C LEU A 106 -7.91 -13.60 -11.50
N PRO A 107 -9.23 -13.45 -11.73
CA PRO A 107 -9.91 -14.10 -12.85
C PRO A 107 -9.20 -13.76 -14.18
N GLY A 108 -8.78 -14.78 -14.93
CA GLY A 108 -8.05 -14.61 -16.20
C GLY A 108 -6.53 -14.46 -16.08
N PHE A 109 -5.96 -14.35 -14.87
CA PHE A 109 -4.52 -14.24 -14.65
C PHE A 109 -4.03 -15.30 -13.64
N VAL A 110 -3.78 -16.52 -14.12
CA VAL A 110 -3.41 -17.68 -13.29
C VAL A 110 -2.11 -17.46 -12.49
N LEU A 111 -1.18 -16.68 -13.03
CA LEU A 111 0.13 -16.42 -12.43
C LEU A 111 0.15 -15.23 -11.46
N LEU A 112 -0.83 -14.34 -11.53
CA LEU A 112 -0.85 -13.08 -10.77
C LEU A 112 -1.79 -13.25 -9.57
N ARG A 113 -1.18 -13.50 -8.40
CA ARG A 113 -1.89 -13.57 -7.14
C ARG A 113 -1.68 -12.27 -6.37
N ILE A 114 -2.76 -11.67 -5.90
CA ILE A 114 -2.69 -10.48 -5.05
C ILE A 114 -2.67 -10.95 -3.59
N PRO A 115 -1.60 -10.66 -2.82
CA PRO A 115 -1.58 -10.91 -1.38
C PRO A 115 -2.67 -10.11 -0.68
N GLN A 116 -3.39 -10.76 0.23
CA GLN A 116 -4.44 -10.13 1.03
C GLN A 116 -3.92 -8.88 1.77
N VAL A 117 -2.70 -8.96 2.31
CA VAL A 117 -2.04 -7.85 3.01
C VAL A 117 -1.90 -6.61 2.13
N THR A 118 -1.66 -6.75 0.81
CA THR A 118 -1.60 -5.63 -0.12
C THR A 118 -2.90 -4.83 -0.10
N ILE A 119 -4.05 -5.52 -0.13
CA ILE A 119 -5.36 -4.88 -0.13
C ILE A 119 -5.60 -4.17 1.20
N ILE A 120 -5.28 -4.82 2.32
CA ILE A 120 -5.44 -4.27 3.67
C ILE A 120 -4.64 -2.98 3.82
N VAL A 121 -3.34 -2.99 3.49
CA VAL A 121 -2.49 -1.81 3.68
C VAL A 121 -2.85 -0.66 2.72
N ILE A 122 -3.39 -0.95 1.54
CA ILE A 122 -3.95 0.07 0.64
C ILE A 122 -5.17 0.73 1.25
N LEU A 123 -6.12 -0.05 1.76
CA LEU A 123 -7.32 0.48 2.40
C LEU A 123 -6.97 1.31 3.63
N MET A 124 -6.01 0.84 4.44
CA MET A 124 -5.49 1.62 5.55
C MET A 124 -4.80 2.91 5.09
N SER A 125 -4.01 2.86 4.02
CA SER A 125 -3.36 4.06 3.45
C SER A 125 -4.38 5.05 2.89
N PHE A 126 -5.47 4.55 2.29
CA PHE A 126 -6.57 5.37 1.82
C PHE A 126 -7.28 6.08 2.98
N VAL A 127 -7.56 5.37 4.08
CA VAL A 127 -8.12 6.00 5.29
C VAL A 127 -7.17 7.02 5.88
N ALA A 128 -5.88 6.67 6.03
CA ALA A 128 -4.87 7.55 6.59
C ALA A 128 -4.73 8.85 5.79
N GLU A 129 -4.76 8.75 4.46
CA GLU A 129 -4.78 9.90 3.56
C GLU A 129 -6.00 10.80 3.81
N ARG A 130 -7.20 10.23 3.97
CA ARG A 130 -8.44 10.99 4.21
C ARG A 130 -8.46 11.68 5.56
N VAL A 131 -8.00 10.97 6.60
CA VAL A 131 -7.81 11.52 7.95
C VAL A 131 -6.83 12.69 7.90
N TYR A 132 -5.70 12.51 7.23
CA TYR A 132 -4.69 13.54 7.07
C TYR A 132 -5.24 14.77 6.35
N ARG A 133 -5.89 14.60 5.19
CA ARG A 133 -6.47 15.73 4.45
C ARG A 133 -7.55 16.47 5.23
N SER A 134 -8.41 15.76 5.97
CA SER A 134 -9.40 16.42 6.84
C SER A 134 -8.72 17.21 7.96
N SER A 135 -7.68 16.64 8.58
CA SER A 135 -6.89 17.31 9.64
C SER A 135 -6.23 18.59 9.17
N VAL A 136 -5.56 18.56 8.02
CA VAL A 136 -4.89 19.74 7.45
C VAL A 136 -5.90 20.81 7.04
N ARG A 137 -7.00 20.41 6.39
CA ARG A 137 -8.02 21.35 5.90
C ARG A 137 -8.77 22.05 7.03
N ASN A 138 -9.13 21.32 8.08
CA ASN A 138 -10.03 21.81 9.12
C ASN A 138 -9.32 22.15 10.44
N LYS A 139 -7.97 22.10 10.48
CA LYS A 139 -7.16 22.20 11.71
C LYS A 139 -7.59 21.20 12.80
N GLY A 140 -8.05 20.04 12.37
CA GLY A 140 -8.65 19.01 13.21
C GLY A 140 -9.39 17.98 12.37
N VAL A 141 -9.63 16.80 12.94
CA VAL A 141 -10.27 15.71 12.21
C VAL A 141 -11.79 15.85 12.28
N VAL A 142 -12.43 16.07 11.13
CA VAL A 142 -13.90 16.15 11.05
C VAL A 142 -14.46 14.78 10.70
N VAL A 143 -15.04 14.10 11.70
CA VAL A 143 -15.54 12.72 11.57
C VAL A 143 -16.52 12.57 10.40
N GLY A 144 -17.40 13.55 10.17
CA GLY A 144 -18.37 13.51 9.08
C GLY A 144 -17.77 13.39 7.68
N GLU A 145 -16.53 13.88 7.46
CA GLU A 145 -15.85 13.80 6.16
C GLU A 145 -15.14 12.45 5.93
N ILE A 146 -14.79 11.76 7.01
CA ILE A 146 -13.93 10.56 6.97
C ILE A 146 -14.67 9.26 7.33
N ILE A 147 -15.86 9.36 7.92
CA ILE A 147 -16.62 8.20 8.40
C ILE A 147 -16.97 7.23 7.27
N LEU A 148 -17.33 7.75 6.10
CA LEU A 148 -17.67 6.92 4.95
C LEU A 148 -16.44 6.13 4.43
N PRO A 149 -15.28 6.75 4.14
CA PRO A 149 -14.03 6.03 3.85
C PRO A 149 -13.64 5.00 4.90
N ILE A 150 -13.81 5.32 6.18
CA ILE A 150 -13.50 4.40 7.29
C ILE A 150 -14.42 3.19 7.26
N ILE A 151 -15.73 3.39 7.22
CA ILE A 151 -16.71 2.29 7.19
C ILE A 151 -16.49 1.43 5.96
N PHE A 152 -16.30 2.04 4.79
CA PHE A 152 -16.02 1.30 3.55
C PHE A 152 -14.78 0.41 3.70
N SER A 153 -13.67 0.97 4.18
CA SER A 153 -12.41 0.25 4.33
C SER A 153 -12.51 -0.84 5.40
N ALA A 154 -13.14 -0.55 6.52
CA ALA A 154 -13.36 -1.50 7.61
C ALA A 154 -14.26 -2.67 7.17
N LEU A 155 -15.36 -2.40 6.48
CA LEU A 155 -16.24 -3.43 5.94
C LEU A 155 -15.53 -4.30 4.91
N LEU A 156 -14.76 -3.70 4.01
CA LEU A 156 -14.03 -4.46 2.98
C LEU A 156 -12.95 -5.34 3.62
N ILE A 157 -12.19 -4.81 4.58
CA ILE A 157 -11.24 -5.60 5.38
C ILE A 157 -11.95 -6.75 6.12
N ALA A 158 -13.11 -6.48 6.74
CA ALA A 158 -13.88 -7.50 7.44
C ALA A 158 -14.40 -8.58 6.49
N VAL A 159 -14.95 -8.20 5.33
CA VAL A 159 -15.42 -9.16 4.30
C VAL A 159 -14.27 -10.06 3.85
N ILE A 160 -13.10 -9.48 3.57
CA ILE A 160 -11.91 -10.23 3.20
C ILE A 160 -11.50 -11.20 4.34
N LEU A 161 -11.42 -10.71 5.58
CA LEU A 161 -10.97 -11.52 6.72
C LEU A 161 -11.96 -12.61 7.14
N LEU A 162 -13.26 -12.44 6.88
CA LEU A 162 -14.30 -13.39 7.29
C LEU A 162 -14.64 -14.40 6.19
N PHE A 163 -14.76 -13.96 4.94
CA PHE A 163 -15.21 -14.81 3.84
C PHE A 163 -14.08 -15.35 2.97
N PHE A 164 -12.91 -14.69 2.97
CA PHE A 164 -11.79 -15.05 2.10
C PHE A 164 -10.57 -15.54 2.89
N ASN A 165 -10.82 -16.04 4.11
CA ASN A 165 -9.81 -16.55 5.04
C ASN A 165 -9.91 -18.08 5.23
N SER A 166 -10.76 -18.75 4.45
CA SER A 166 -10.80 -20.20 4.39
C SER A 166 -10.14 -20.69 3.10
N VAL A 167 -9.34 -21.75 3.22
CA VAL A 167 -9.06 -22.60 2.07
C VAL A 167 -10.38 -23.26 1.71
N VAL A 168 -10.98 -22.88 0.59
CA VAL A 168 -12.04 -23.70 0.00
C VAL A 168 -11.33 -24.96 -0.49
N ILE A 169 -11.44 -26.03 0.29
CA ILE A 169 -10.97 -27.39 -0.05
C ILE A 169 -11.81 -27.91 -1.21
#